data_AF-X1IFM9-F1
#
_entry.id   AF-X1IFM9-F1
#
_cell.length_a   1.000
_cell.length_b   1.000
_cell.length_c   1.000
_cell.angle_alpha   90.00
_cell.angle_beta   90.00
_cell.angle_gamma   90.00
#
_symmetry.space_group_name_H-M   'P 1'
#
loop_
_entity.id
_entity.type
_entity.pdbx_description
1 polymer ?
#
loop_
_entity_poly.entity_id
_entity_poly.type
_entity_poly.pdbx_seq_one_letter_code
_entity_poly.pdbx_strand_id
1 'polypeptide(L)' 'IVFLIALLSLFPVMSCTKKTTEPENHHGKGRVEWEKTFGGSSYEYGFSVLQTSDGGYIIAGTTYILRAYETDVYLIKTEP' A
#
# COMPACT_ATOMS: atom_id res chain seq x y z
N ILE A 1 20.95 -15.91 45.69
CA ILE A 1 20.97 -15.25 47.02
C ILE A 1 21.47 -13.83 46.76
N VAL A 2 20.55 -12.94 46.32
CA VAL A 2 20.01 -11.77 47.06
C VAL A 2 21.15 -10.80 47.38
N PHE A 3 21.26 -9.64 46.73
CA PHE A 3 20.47 -8.39 46.86
C PHE A 3 20.56 -7.60 45.52
N LEU A 4 19.52 -7.26 44.73
CA LEU A 4 18.39 -6.31 44.93
C LEU A 4 18.89 -4.99 45.59
N ILE A 5 18.80 -3.75 45.07
CA ILE A 5 17.78 -2.91 44.42
C ILE A 5 18.56 -1.65 43.95
N ALA A 6 18.32 -1.00 42.79
CA ALA A 6 17.51 0.21 42.74
C ALA A 6 17.26 0.72 41.31
N LEU A 7 15.98 1.04 41.09
CA LEU A 7 15.33 1.63 39.93
C LEU A 7 15.64 3.14 39.78
N LEU A 8 15.50 3.61 38.53
CA LEU A 8 15.11 4.96 38.10
C LEU A 8 16.09 6.13 38.35
N SER A 9 16.77 6.58 37.29
CA SER A 9 16.82 8.02 37.00
C SER A 9 17.06 8.31 35.52
N LEU A 10 16.06 8.96 34.94
CA LEU A 10 16.08 9.88 33.80
C LEU A 10 16.69 9.41 32.46
N PHE A 11 15.81 9.30 31.47
CA PHE A 11 16.13 9.55 30.07
C PHE A 11 16.84 10.90 29.88
N PRO A 12 17.93 10.93 29.10
CA PRO A 12 18.13 12.00 28.14
C PRO A 12 18.08 11.41 26.73
N VAL A 13 16.98 11.74 26.05
CA VAL A 13 16.82 11.92 24.60
C VAL A 13 18.04 11.47 23.77
N MET A 14 18.00 10.23 23.26
CA MET A 14 18.96 9.85 22.22
C MET A 14 18.51 10.45 20.90
N SER A 15 19.14 11.58 20.60
CA SER A 15 19.17 12.31 19.33
C SER A 15 18.93 11.42 18.11
N CYS A 16 18.03 11.85 17.22
CA CYS A 16 17.86 11.26 15.90
C CYS A 16 19.15 11.48 15.10
N THR A 17 20.04 10.49 15.10
CA THR A 17 21.17 10.48 14.18
C THR A 17 20.69 9.89 12.87
N LYS A 18 20.75 10.68 11.78
CA LYS A 18 20.63 10.15 10.41
C LYS A 18 21.58 8.97 10.30
N LYS A 19 21.06 7.75 10.10
CA LYS A 19 21.91 6.61 9.77
C LYS A 19 22.50 6.85 8.39
N THR A 20 23.81 7.12 8.40
CA THR A 20 24.69 7.09 7.24
C THR A 20 24.65 5.69 6.62
N THR A 21 24.67 5.71 5.29
CA THR A 21 24.73 4.59 4.35
C THR A 21 25.59 3.40 4.80
N GLU A 22 24.95 2.24 5.00
CA GLU A 22 25.53 0.91 4.86
C GLU A 22 24.88 0.22 3.64
N PRO A 23 25.58 -0.67 2.91
CA PRO A 23 24.96 -1.45 1.85
C PRO A 23 24.11 -2.56 2.48
N GLU A 24 22.88 -2.20 2.78
CA GLU A 24 21.79 -3.10 3.11
C GLU A 24 21.56 -4.01 1.90
N ASN A 25 22.04 -5.26 2.00
CA ASN A 25 21.63 -6.36 1.12
C ASN A 25 20.12 -6.58 1.30
N HIS A 26 19.34 -5.77 0.59
CA HIS A 26 17.89 -5.88 0.50
C HIS A 26 17.58 -7.12 -0.32
N HIS A 27 17.25 -8.21 0.37
CA HIS A 27 16.57 -9.32 -0.26
C HIS A 27 15.19 -8.83 -0.75
N GLY A 28 15.16 -8.37 -2.01
CA GLY A 28 13.94 -8.12 -2.79
C GLY A 28 13.08 -6.93 -2.34
N LYS A 29 13.58 -5.69 -2.46
CA LYS A 29 12.67 -4.54 -2.56
C LYS A 29 12.05 -4.54 -3.96
N GLY A 30 10.83 -5.05 -4.10
CA GLY A 30 10.03 -4.87 -5.32
C GLY A 30 9.88 -3.38 -5.61
N ARG A 31 10.37 -2.94 -6.77
CA ARG A 31 10.22 -1.56 -7.22
C ARG A 31 8.92 -1.46 -8.00
N VAL A 32 8.04 -0.53 -7.62
CA VAL A 32 6.85 -0.20 -8.41
C VAL A 32 7.32 0.28 -9.78
N GLU A 33 6.92 -0.43 -10.84
CA GLU A 33 7.30 -0.09 -12.22
C GLU A 33 6.36 0.97 -12.81
N TRP A 34 5.07 0.90 -12.46
CA TRP A 34 4.06 1.87 -12.85
C TRP A 34 2.89 1.87 -11.86
N GLU A 35 2.14 2.97 -11.83
CA GLU A 35 0.89 3.11 -11.10
C GLU A 35 -0.11 3.89 -11.95
N LYS A 36 -1.38 3.48 -11.92
CA LYS A 36 -2.49 4.19 -12.56
C LYS A 36 -3.72 4.09 -11.69
N THR A 37 -4.37 5.23 -11.46
CA THR A 37 -5.63 5.30 -10.71
C THR A 37 -6.81 5.29 -11.66
N PHE A 38 -7.82 4.50 -11.34
CA PHE A 38 -9.08 4.40 -12.07
C PHE A 38 -10.24 4.64 -11.10
N GLY A 39 -11.25 5.38 -11.55
CA GLY A 39 -12.38 5.78 -10.71
C GLY A 39 -12.71 7.26 -10.87
N GLY A 40 -13.71 7.71 -10.12
CA GLY A 40 -14.23 9.09 -10.20
C GLY A 40 -14.68 9.63 -8.86
N SER A 41 -15.77 10.40 -8.85
CA SER A 41 -16.38 10.93 -7.62
C SER A 41 -17.28 9.93 -6.87
N SER A 42 -17.38 8.71 -7.40
CA SER A 42 -18.20 7.63 -6.86
C SER A 42 -17.35 6.67 -6.04
N TYR A 43 -17.96 5.67 -5.42
CA TYR A 43 -17.21 4.63 -4.72
C TYR A 43 -17.02 3.43 -5.63
N GLU A 44 -15.78 3.18 -6.04
CA GLU A 44 -15.42 2.00 -6.81
C GLU A 44 -14.90 0.87 -5.90
N TYR A 45 -15.37 -0.34 -6.16
CA TYR A 45 -14.91 -1.56 -5.51
C TYR A 45 -14.36 -2.53 -6.56
N GLY A 46 -13.06 -2.84 -6.49
CA GLY A 46 -12.43 -3.86 -7.33
C GLY A 46 -12.49 -5.23 -6.67
N PHE A 47 -12.95 -6.25 -7.40
CA PHE A 47 -13.09 -7.62 -6.90
C PHE A 47 -12.13 -8.61 -7.55
N SER A 48 -11.75 -8.36 -8.81
CA SER A 48 -10.96 -9.29 -9.60
C SER A 48 -10.03 -8.52 -10.53
N VAL A 49 -8.83 -9.06 -10.72
CA VAL A 49 -7.86 -8.61 -11.72
C VAL A 49 -7.28 -9.81 -12.45
N LEU A 50 -7.16 -9.70 -13.77
CA LEU A 50 -6.57 -10.72 -14.63
C LEU A 50 -5.66 -10.05 -15.67
N GLN A 51 -4.41 -10.51 -15.79
CA GLN A 51 -3.54 -10.08 -16.89
C GLN A 51 -4.05 -10.67 -18.21
N THR A 52 -4.14 -9.85 -19.24
CA THR A 52 -4.52 -10.26 -20.59
C THR A 52 -3.30 -10.73 -21.38
N SER A 53 -3.53 -11.55 -22.42
CA SER A 53 -2.46 -12.09 -23.25
C SER A 53 -1.71 -11.04 -24.07
N ASP A 54 -2.29 -9.85 -24.24
CA ASP A 54 -1.65 -8.70 -24.88
C ASP A 54 -0.72 -7.93 -23.92
N GLY A 55 -0.67 -8.30 -22.63
CA GLY A 55 0.19 -7.69 -21.61
C GLY A 55 -0.52 -6.67 -20.72
N GLY A 56 -1.75 -6.27 -21.04
CA GLY A 56 -2.59 -5.43 -20.20
C GLY A 56 -3.27 -6.18 -19.06
N TYR A 57 -4.28 -5.55 -18.44
CA TYR A 57 -5.05 -6.11 -17.33
C TYR A 57 -6.54 -5.84 -17.50
N ILE A 58 -7.38 -6.80 -17.13
CA ILE A 58 -8.82 -6.62 -16.92
C ILE A 58 -9.07 -6.54 -15.42
N ILE A 59 -9.78 -5.50 -14.98
CA ILE A 59 -10.23 -5.32 -13.60
C ILE A 59 -11.74 -5.30 -13.60
N ALA A 60 -12.37 -6.16 -12.80
CA ALA A 60 -13.81 -6.23 -12.65
C ALA A 60 -14.24 -5.84 -11.22
N GLY A 61 -15.30 -5.06 -11.14
CA GLY A 61 -15.73 -4.41 -9.92
C GLY A 61 -17.16 -3.87 -10.01
N THR A 62 -17.51 -3.06 -9.02
CA THR A 62 -18.73 -2.24 -9.04
C THR A 62 -18.38 -0.77 -8.80
N THR A 63 -19.22 0.13 -9.31
CA THR A 63 -19.24 1.53 -8.91
C THR A 63 -20.55 1.81 -8.18
N TYR A 64 -20.47 2.56 -7.09
CA TYR A 64 -21.61 2.95 -6.27
C TYR A 64 -21.73 4.47 -6.23
N ILE A 65 -22.86 4.95 -6.75
CA ILE A 65 -23.15 6.38 -6.86
C ILE A 65 -24.08 6.78 -5.71
N LEU A 66 -23.54 7.44 -4.68
CA LEU A 66 -24.32 7.89 -3.51
C LEU A 66 -25.57 8.69 -3.88
N ARG A 67 -25.44 9.58 -4.87
CA ARG A 67 -26.52 10.49 -5.25
C ARG A 67 -27.68 9.78 -5.94
N ALA A 68 -27.43 8.62 -6.53
CA ALA A 68 -28.42 7.82 -7.24
C ALA A 68 -28.86 6.59 -6.43
N TYR A 69 -28.17 6.26 -5.33
CA TYR A 69 -28.33 5.01 -4.58
C TYR A 69 -28.24 3.75 -5.47
N GLU A 70 -27.45 3.85 -6.53
CA GLU A 70 -27.35 2.85 -7.60
C GLU A 70 -25.97 2.21 -7.61
N THR A 71 -25.93 0.92 -7.94
CA THR A 71 -24.70 0.15 -8.12
C THR A 71 -24.65 -0.40 -9.54
N ASP A 72 -23.57 -0.11 -10.25
CA ASP A 72 -23.35 -0.60 -11.60
C ASP A 72 -22.09 -1.46 -11.70
N VAL A 73 -22.04 -2.29 -12.75
CA VAL A 73 -20.85 -3.06 -13.11
C VAL A 73 -19.77 -2.09 -13.57
N TYR A 74 -18.57 -2.22 -13.02
CA TYR A 74 -17.41 -1.44 -13.40
C TYR A 74 -16.33 -2.36 -13.96
N LEU A 75 -16.02 -2.20 -15.25
CA LEU A 75 -15.05 -3.03 -15.97
C LEU A 75 -13.99 -2.13 -16.60
N ILE A 76 -12.72 -2.40 -16.28
CA ILE A 76 -11.57 -1.67 -16.82
C ILE A 76 -10.73 -2.66 -17.61
N LYS A 77 -10.32 -2.28 -18.82
CA LYS A 77 -9.22 -2.91 -19.55
C LYS A 77 -8.06 -1.91 -19.62
N THR A 78 -6.85 -2.33 -19.27
CA THR A 78 -5.63 -1.53 -19.43
C THR A 78 -4.89 -1.94 -20.70
N GLU A 79 -4.06 -1.01 -21.17
CA GLU A 79 -3.02 -1.32 -22.16
C GLU A 79 -1.75 -1.83 -21.43
N PRO A 80 -0.79 -2.43 -22.16
CA PRO A 80 0.50 -2.88 -21.62
C PRO A 80 1.39 -1.75 -21.12
#